data_AF-A0A7C1GZX4-F1
#
_entry.id   AF-A0A7C1GZX4-F1
#
_cell.length_a   1.000
_cell.length_b   1.000
_cell.length_c   1.000
_cell.angle_alpha   90.00
_cell.angle_beta   90.00
_cell.angle_gamma   90.00
#
_symmetry.space_group_name_H-M   'P 1'
#
loop_
_entity.id
_entity.type
_entity.pdbx_description
1 polymer ?
#
loop_
_entity_poly.entity_id
_entity_poly.type
_entity_poly.pdbx_seq_one_letter_code
_entity_poly.pdbx_strand_id
1 'polypeptide(L)' 'MTEEPVIDEIRRVRHAISEQIGHAPQRIAAYYAELQQKQAGRIVNLSGGKNANRTNRGIHERAAK' A
#
# COMPACT_ATOMS: atom_id res chain seq x y z
N MET A 1 -20.04 3.09 15.79
CA MET A 1 -18.98 3.39 14.78
C MET A 1 -18.04 2.21 14.78
N THR A 2 -17.90 1.50 13.67
CA THR A 2 -16.89 0.44 13.55
C THR A 2 -15.53 1.11 13.43
N GLU A 3 -14.73 1.04 14.49
CA GLU A 3 -13.31 1.37 14.43
C GLU A 3 -12.66 0.35 13.51
N GLU A 4 -12.25 0.79 12.33
CA GLU A 4 -11.47 -0.02 11.41
C GLU A 4 -10.00 0.34 11.66
N PRO A 5 -9.26 -0.44 12.47
CA PRO A 5 -7.90 -0.07 12.88
C PRO A 5 -6.96 0.16 11.71
N VAL A 6 -7.22 -0.49 10.57
CA VAL A 6 -6.49 -0.29 9.32
C VAL A 6 -6.75 1.10 8.72
N ILE A 7 -8.00 1.54 8.70
CA ILE A 7 -8.38 2.86 8.16
C ILE A 7 -7.85 3.98 9.06
N ASP A 8 -7.88 3.78 10.37
CA ASP A 8 -7.34 4.75 11.32
C ASP A 8 -5.83 4.88 11.21
N GLU A 9 -5.11 3.78 11.00
CA GLU A 9 -3.67 3.85 10.75
C GLU A 9 -3.35 4.56 9.42
N ILE A 10 -4.12 4.32 8.35
CA ILE A 10 -3.98 5.06 7.08
C ILE A 10 -4.17 6.57 7.31
N ARG A 11 -5.18 6.96 8.11
CA ARG A 11 -5.44 8.36 8.45
C ARG A 11 -4.30 8.97 9.24
N ARG A 12 -3.78 8.25 10.26
CA ARG A 12 -2.66 8.68 11.09
C ARG A 12 -1.40 8.92 10.25
N VAL A 13 -1.06 7.97 9.38
CA VAL A 13 0.11 8.07 8.50
C VAL A 13 -0.05 9.24 7.52
N ARG A 14 -1.23 9.40 6.91
CA ARG A 14 -1.50 10.54 6.02
C ARG A 14 -1.37 11.88 6.76
N HIS A 15 -1.84 11.96 8.00
CA HIS A 15 -1.66 13.16 8.83
C HIS A 15 -0.19 13.48 9.05
N ALA A 16 0.61 12.50 9.49
CA ALA A 16 2.04 12.68 9.69
C ALA A 16 2.77 13.13 8.41
N ILE A 17 2.43 12.55 7.26
CA ILE A 17 2.98 12.98 5.95
C ILE A 17 2.60 14.42 5.65
N SER A 18 1.32 14.78 5.88
CA SER A 18 0.82 16.13 5.60
C SER A 18 1.49 17.19 6.48
N GLU A 19 1.81 16.88 7.73
CA GLU A 19 2.58 17.76 8.62
C GLU A 19 4.00 18.00 8.10
N GLN A 20 4.63 16.99 7.49
CA GLN A 20 6.00 17.10 6.97
C GLN A 20 6.09 17.92 5.68
N ILE A 21 5.16 17.73 4.75
CA ILE A 21 5.23 18.34 3.39
C ILE A 21 4.31 19.57 3.23
N GLY A 22 3.45 19.81 4.22
CA GLY A 22 2.41 20.83 4.20
C GLY A 22 1.09 20.32 3.64
N HIS A 23 -0.02 20.83 4.18
CA HIS A 23 -1.39 20.38 3.89
C HIS A 23 -1.94 20.77 2.50
N ALA A 24 -1.11 21.35 1.63
CA ALA A 24 -1.54 21.71 0.29
C ALA A 24 -1.81 20.43 -0.55
N PRO A 25 -3.03 20.24 -1.10
CA PRO A 25 -3.38 19.03 -1.82
C PRO A 25 -2.43 18.68 -2.97
N GLN A 26 -1.89 19.69 -3.65
CA GLN A 26 -0.93 19.53 -4.75
C GLN A 26 0.38 18.89 -4.27
N ARG A 27 0.85 19.23 -3.07
CA ARG A 27 2.07 18.68 -2.49
C ARG A 27 1.91 17.22 -2.08
N ILE A 28 0.75 16.89 -1.53
CA ILE A 28 0.40 15.50 -1.17
C ILE A 28 0.35 14.63 -2.44
N ALA A 29 -0.29 15.10 -3.50
CA ALA A 29 -0.36 14.38 -4.76
C ALA A 29 1.03 14.16 -5.38
N ALA A 30 1.87 15.21 -5.41
CA ALA A 30 3.24 15.12 -5.90
C ALA A 30 4.07 14.11 -5.10
N TYR A 31 3.99 14.15 -3.77
CA TYR A 31 4.69 13.23 -2.88
C TYR A 31 4.32 11.76 -3.17
N TYR A 32 3.03 11.45 -3.33
CA TYR A 32 2.61 10.08 -3.63
C TYR A 32 3.00 9.64 -5.05
N ALA A 33 3.00 10.54 -6.03
CA ALA A 33 3.47 10.24 -7.38
C ALA A 33 4.95 9.84 -7.39
N GLU A 34 5.80 10.60 -6.69
CA GLU A 34 7.21 10.25 -6.51
C GLU A 34 7.39 8.93 -5.77
N LEU A 35 6.60 8.71 -4.71
CA LEU A 35 6.66 7.48 -3.92
C LEU A 35 6.28 6.26 -4.77
N GLN A 36 5.27 6.38 -5.63
CA GLN A 36 4.87 5.33 -6.58
C GLN A 36 6.00 5.02 -7.57
N GLN A 37 6.65 6.04 -8.13
CA GLN A 37 7.78 5.82 -9.04
C GLN A 37 8.93 5.07 -8.36
N LYS A 38 9.30 5.48 -7.14
CA LYS A 38 10.36 4.84 -6.35
C LYS A 38 10.03 3.42 -5.93
N GLN A 39 8.74 3.09 -5.78
CA GLN A 39 8.26 1.79 -5.31
C GLN A 39 7.39 1.08 -6.36
N ALA A 40 7.74 1.19 -7.65
CA ALA A 40 6.94 0.65 -8.74
C ALA A 40 6.58 -0.84 -8.56
N GLY A 41 7.47 -1.65 -7.96
CA GLY A 41 7.23 -3.07 -7.66
C GLY A 41 6.22 -3.36 -6.54
N ARG A 42 5.66 -2.34 -5.89
CA ARG A 42 4.67 -2.45 -4.81
C ARG A 42 3.31 -1.83 -5.17
N ILE A 43 3.15 -1.33 -6.40
CA ILE A 43 1.88 -0.76 -6.85
C ILE A 43 0.88 -1.90 -7.07
N VAL A 44 -0.20 -1.91 -6.29
CA VAL A 44 -1.31 -2.83 -6.49
C VAL A 44 -2.11 -2.35 -7.70
N ASN A 45 -2.04 -3.09 -8.80
CA ASN A 45 -2.88 -2.81 -9.96
C ASN A 45 -4.31 -3.29 -9.71
N LEU A 46 -5.18 -2.36 -9.29
CA LEU A 46 -6.60 -2.62 -9.06
C LEU A 46 -7.43 -2.62 -10.35
N SER A 47 -6.87 -2.21 -11.50
CA SER A 47 -7.54 -2.31 -12.80
C SER A 47 -7.60 -3.75 -13.32
N GLY A 48 -6.84 -4.67 -12.71
CA GLY A 48 -6.95 -6.11 -12.91
C GLY A 48 -8.02 -6.72 -12.01
N GLY A 49 -9.30 -6.48 -12.33
CA GLY A 49 -10.41 -7.12 -11.65
C GLY A 49 -10.31 -8.65 -11.72
N LYS A 50 -10.13 -9.28 -10.55
CA LYS A 50 -10.13 -10.72 -10.25
C LYS A 50 -9.00 -11.55 -10.91
N ASN A 51 -8.20 -12.17 -10.03
CA ASN A 51 -7.21 -13.23 -10.28
C ASN A 51 -5.76 -12.79 -10.52
N ALA A 52 -5.10 -12.29 -9.48
CA ALA A 52 -3.66 -12.49 -9.32
C ALA A 52 -3.29 -12.36 -7.84
N ASN A 53 -3.31 -13.47 -7.11
CA ASN A 53 -2.17 -13.96 -6.32
C ASN A 53 -2.64 -14.94 -5.21
N ARG A 54 -2.95 -16.17 -5.60
CA ARG A 54 -2.93 -17.36 -4.73
C ARG A 54 -1.54 -18.02 -4.74
N THR A 55 -0.48 -17.23 -4.92
CA THR A 55 0.85 -17.79 -5.14
C THR A 55 1.90 -16.92 -4.45
N ASN A 56 1.83 -16.86 -3.12
CA ASN A 56 3.07 -16.82 -2.36
C ASN A 56 2.91 -17.41 -0.96
N ARG A 57 2.88 -18.74 -0.90
CA ARG A 57 3.42 -19.46 0.25
C ARG A 57 4.05 -20.74 -0.28
N GLY A 58 5.38 -20.70 -0.44
CA GLY A 58 6.18 -21.92 -0.43
C GLY A 58 5.90 -22.63 0.88
N ILE A 59 5.09 -23.68 0.82
CA ILE A 59 4.88 -24.62 1.90
C ILE A 59 5.67 -25.86 1.47
N HIS A 60 6.93 -25.87 1.87
CA HIS A 60 7.78 -27.03 2.06
C HIS A 60 7.73 -28.14 1.00
N GLU A 61 8.68 -28.07 0.07
CA GLU A 61 9.40 -29.26 -0.43
C GLU A 61 10.06 -30.00 0.76
N ARG A 62 9.28 -30.82 1.48
CA ARG A 62 9.66 -32.00 2.29
C ARG A 62 8.37 -32.81 2.42
N ALA A 63 8.21 -34.04 1.96
CA ALA A 63 9.16 -35.12 1.81
C ALA A 63 8.76 -36.01 0.62
N ALA A 64 9.70 -36.22 -0.30
CA ALA A 64 9.72 -37.40 -1.14
C ALA A 64 10.65 -38.41 -0.47
N LYS A 65 10.08 -39.34 0.30
CA LYS A 65 10.43 -40.77 0.37
C LYS A 65 9.59 -41.45 1.45
#